data_AF-A0A5N3WWM7-F1
#
_entry.id   AF-A0A5N3WWM7-F1
#
_cell.length_a   1.000
_cell.length_b   1.000
_cell.length_c   1.000
_cell.angle_alpha   90.00
_cell.angle_beta   90.00
_cell.angle_gamma   90.00
#
_symmetry.space_group_name_H-M   'P 1'
#
loop_
_entity.id
_entity.type
_entity.pdbx_description
1 polymer ?
#
loop_
_entity_poly.entity_id
_entity_poly.type
_entity_poly.pdbx_seq_one_letter_code
_entity_poly.pdbx_strand_id
1 'polypeptide(L)'
;NVVSMLQEFWESKQQQRAAFPSEGVVVYESLPSPGPPYVSYVTLPGGSCFGNFQGTLDDADDPSTSIGAYHYMLESNMGKTMLEFQELMTIFQLLHWNGSLKALRETKCSRQEVISYYSQYSLDEKMRSHMALDWIMKERESPGILSQELRMALRELEEARKAGQELRFYKEKKEILSLALTQIYSDPDASSPSDDQLSLTALCGYH
;
A
#
# COMPACT_ATOMS: atom_id res chain seq x y z
N ASN A 1 -18.25 -7.38 11.22
CA ASN A 1 -17.98 -7.19 9.77
C ASN A 1 -17.09 -5.95 9.65
N VAL A 2 -16.08 -5.96 8.77
CA VAL A 2 -15.19 -4.80 8.47
C VAL A 2 -15.96 -3.48 8.33
N VAL A 3 -17.16 -3.52 7.74
CA VAL A 3 -18.09 -2.39 7.65
C VAL A 3 -18.42 -1.78 9.02
N SER A 4 -18.78 -2.62 9.99
CA SER A 4 -19.13 -2.17 11.35
C SER A 4 -17.92 -1.61 12.10
N MET A 5 -16.75 -2.26 11.98
CA MET A 5 -15.51 -1.77 12.62
C MET A 5 -15.07 -0.42 12.06
N LEU A 6 -15.15 -0.23 10.74
CA LEU A 6 -14.87 1.04 10.11
C LEU A 6 -15.89 2.11 10.49
N GLN A 7 -17.17 1.74 10.61
CA GLN A 7 -18.21 2.67 11.00
C GLN A 7 -18.03 3.12 12.45
N GLU A 8 -17.75 2.20 13.37
CA GLU A 8 -17.42 2.50 14.76
C GLU A 8 -16.12 3.33 14.86
N PHE A 9 -15.10 3.02 14.08
CA PHE A 9 -13.86 3.82 14.02
C PHE A 9 -14.13 5.26 13.57
N TRP A 10 -14.94 5.45 12.53
CA TRP A 10 -15.27 6.77 12.00
C TRP A 10 -16.21 7.55 12.93
N GLU A 11 -17.19 6.90 13.54
CA GLU A 11 -18.06 7.48 14.56
C GLU A 11 -17.26 7.89 15.80
N SER A 12 -16.30 7.06 16.25
CA SER A 12 -15.36 7.37 17.33
C SER A 12 -14.46 8.58 16.99
N LYS A 13 -13.96 8.67 15.76
CA LYS A 13 -13.21 9.85 15.26
C LYS A 13 -14.08 11.12 15.23
N GLN A 14 -15.37 11.01 14.88
CA GLN A 14 -16.31 12.15 14.92
C GLN A 14 -16.63 12.59 16.35
N GLN A 15 -16.85 11.64 17.26
CA GLN A 15 -17.11 11.93 18.69
C GLN A 15 -15.92 12.66 19.34
N GLN A 16 -14.69 12.39 18.90
CA GLN A 16 -13.47 13.03 19.42
C GLN A 16 -13.16 14.40 18.79
N ARG A 17 -13.84 14.83 17.72
CA ARG A 17 -13.58 16.10 17.02
C ARG A 17 -14.87 16.86 16.71
N ALA A 18 -15.29 17.71 17.64
CA ALA A 18 -16.37 18.69 17.45
C ALA A 18 -16.03 19.88 16.48
N ALA A 19 -15.13 19.73 15.49
CA ALA A 19 -14.67 20.88 14.70
C ALA A 19 -14.09 20.59 13.29
N PHE A 20 -14.66 19.65 12.52
CA PHE A 20 -14.41 19.64 11.07
C PHE A 20 -15.75 19.70 10.32
N PRO A 21 -15.98 20.71 9.46
CA PRO A 21 -17.20 20.79 8.70
C PRO A 21 -17.26 19.60 7.74
N SER A 22 -18.44 18.98 7.71
CA SER A 22 -18.85 17.85 6.88
C SER A 22 -18.33 17.91 5.44
N GLU A 23 -17.26 17.17 5.14
CA GLU A 23 -17.02 16.63 3.80
C GLU A 23 -16.50 15.21 3.94
N GLY A 24 -17.38 14.23 3.67
CA GLY A 24 -17.01 12.83 3.55
C GLY A 24 -17.81 11.89 4.45
N VAL A 25 -18.95 11.44 3.95
CA VAL A 25 -19.63 10.26 4.50
C VAL A 25 -18.90 9.03 3.95
N VAL A 26 -18.53 8.09 4.83
CA VAL A 26 -18.01 6.78 4.43
C VAL A 26 -19.17 6.00 3.80
N VAL A 27 -18.99 5.53 2.57
CA VAL A 27 -20.02 4.75 1.87
C VAL A 27 -19.63 3.28 1.91
N TYR A 28 -20.57 2.46 2.39
CA TYR A 28 -20.43 1.01 2.42
C TYR A 28 -21.33 0.39 1.37
N GLU A 29 -20.75 -0.42 0.50
CA GLU A 29 -21.48 -1.18 -0.50
C GLU A 29 -21.16 -2.67 -0.33
N SER A 30 -22.12 -3.44 0.14
CA SER A 30 -22.02 -4.90 0.25
C SER A 30 -22.82 -5.56 -0.87
N LEU A 31 -22.20 -6.49 -1.58
CA LEU A 31 -22.92 -7.31 -2.56
C LEU A 31 -23.57 -8.50 -1.83
N PRO A 32 -24.90 -8.72 -1.98
CA PRO A 32 -25.54 -9.89 -1.41
C PRO A 32 -25.00 -11.15 -2.08
N SER A 33 -24.32 -12.01 -1.30
CA SER A 33 -23.82 -13.31 -1.78
C SER A 33 -24.50 -14.45 -1.02
N PRO A 34 -25.02 -15.48 -1.72
CA PRO A 34 -25.66 -16.65 -1.10
C PRO A 34 -24.65 -17.61 -0.43
N GLY A 35 -23.36 -17.33 -0.53
CA GLY A 35 -22.30 -18.07 0.14
C GLY A 35 -20.95 -17.36 0.03
N PRO A 36 -19.92 -17.80 0.78
CA PRO A 36 -18.60 -17.20 0.73
C PRO A 36 -17.97 -17.28 -0.69
N PRO A 37 -17.12 -16.30 -1.05
CA PRO A 37 -16.67 -15.17 -0.25
C PRO A 37 -17.62 -13.96 -0.27
N TYR A 38 -17.83 -13.35 0.89
CA TYR A 38 -18.56 -12.07 1.01
C TYR A 38 -17.62 -10.92 0.63
N VAL A 39 -18.09 -10.03 -0.26
CA VAL A 39 -17.34 -8.86 -0.71
C VAL A 39 -18.02 -7.61 -0.16
N SER A 40 -17.28 -6.81 0.60
CA SER A 40 -17.72 -5.50 1.08
C SER A 40 -16.74 -4.45 0.59
N TYR A 41 -17.28 -3.45 -0.11
CA TYR A 41 -16.54 -2.28 -0.56
C TYR A 41 -16.74 -1.15 0.46
N VAL A 42 -15.63 -0.50 0.80
CA VAL A 42 -15.62 0.67 1.67
C VAL A 42 -15.03 1.81 0.86
N THR A 43 -15.83 2.85 0.63
CA THR A 43 -15.38 4.10 0.04
C THR A 43 -15.15 5.11 1.17
N LEU A 44 -13.89 5.45 1.39
CA LEU A 44 -13.49 6.48 2.34
C LEU A 44 -13.74 7.89 1.77
N PRO A 45 -13.91 8.90 2.63
CA PRO A 45 -13.84 10.31 2.25
C PRO A 45 -12.61 10.61 1.38
N GLY A 46 -12.83 11.15 0.18
CA GLY A 46 -11.77 11.38 -0.82
C GLY A 46 -11.61 10.28 -1.87
N GLY A 47 -12.51 9.29 -1.91
CA GLY A 47 -12.66 8.38 -3.06
C GLY A 47 -11.77 7.14 -3.04
N SER A 48 -11.05 6.87 -1.95
CA SER A 48 -10.30 5.62 -1.79
C SER A 48 -11.27 4.47 -1.52
N CYS A 49 -11.35 3.50 -2.43
CA CYS A 49 -12.18 2.31 -2.31
C CYS A 49 -11.32 1.09 -2.00
N PHE A 50 -11.69 0.33 -0.97
CA PHE A 50 -11.05 -0.95 -0.66
C PHE A 50 -12.10 -2.05 -0.53
N GLY A 51 -11.81 -3.22 -1.11
CA GLY A 51 -12.61 -4.42 -0.97
C GLY A 51 -11.81 -5.47 -0.21
N ASN A 52 -12.34 -6.00 0.89
CA ASN A 52 -11.73 -7.13 1.57
C ASN A 52 -12.43 -8.42 1.16
N PHE A 53 -11.62 -9.43 0.82
CA PHE A 53 -12.09 -10.78 0.58
C PHE A 53 -11.72 -11.61 1.81
N GLN A 54 -12.73 -12.25 2.38
CA GLN A 54 -12.63 -13.37 3.34
C GLN A 54 -12.46 -12.99 4.82
N GLY A 55 -13.50 -13.28 5.61
CA GLY A 55 -13.39 -13.60 7.03
C GLY A 55 -14.68 -13.43 7.85
N THR A 56 -14.76 -14.14 8.97
CA THR A 56 -15.84 -14.09 9.98
C THR A 56 -15.53 -13.01 11.03
N LEU A 57 -16.46 -12.74 11.98
CA LEU A 57 -16.22 -11.73 13.02
C LEU A 57 -15.04 -12.12 13.93
N ASP A 58 -14.88 -13.41 14.21
CA ASP A 58 -13.82 -13.97 15.07
C ASP A 58 -12.42 -13.77 14.46
N ASP A 59 -12.33 -13.61 13.13
CA ASP A 59 -11.06 -13.36 12.44
C ASP A 59 -10.49 -11.97 12.76
N ALA A 60 -11.30 -11.03 13.26
CA ALA A 60 -10.83 -9.67 13.60
C ALA A 60 -9.89 -9.66 14.80
N ASP A 61 -10.05 -10.61 15.74
CA ASP A 61 -9.20 -10.74 16.91
C ASP A 61 -7.90 -11.51 16.62
N ASP A 62 -7.81 -12.17 15.46
CA ASP A 62 -6.61 -12.88 15.03
C ASP A 62 -5.76 -12.01 14.08
N PRO A 63 -4.61 -11.50 14.54
CA PRO A 63 -3.72 -10.65 13.72
C PRO A 63 -3.05 -11.37 12.55
N SER A 64 -3.17 -12.70 12.48
CA SER A 64 -2.70 -13.50 11.35
C SER A 64 -3.69 -13.49 10.17
N THR A 65 -4.93 -13.05 10.36
CA THR A 65 -5.95 -12.90 9.31
C THR A 65 -5.88 -11.55 8.62
N SER A 66 -6.48 -11.43 7.44
CA SER A 66 -6.48 -10.17 6.68
C SER A 66 -7.32 -9.12 7.41
N ILE A 67 -8.39 -9.57 8.06
CA ILE A 67 -9.29 -8.76 8.87
C ILE A 67 -8.58 -8.24 10.11
N GLY A 68 -7.93 -9.10 10.90
CA GLY A 68 -7.23 -8.69 12.12
C GLY A 68 -6.02 -7.79 11.84
N ALA A 69 -5.29 -8.03 10.73
CA ALA A 69 -4.23 -7.12 10.30
C ALA A 69 -4.78 -5.73 9.94
N TYR A 70 -5.95 -5.67 9.31
CA TYR A 70 -6.59 -4.40 8.98
C TYR A 70 -7.16 -3.69 10.22
N HIS A 71 -7.76 -4.43 11.15
CA HIS A 71 -8.18 -3.91 12.44
C HIS A 71 -7.00 -3.25 13.18
N TYR A 72 -5.89 -3.99 13.31
CA TYR A 72 -4.64 -3.47 13.89
C TYR A 72 -4.12 -2.23 13.16
N MET A 73 -4.24 -2.18 11.82
CA MET A 73 -3.85 -1.01 11.03
C MET A 73 -4.71 0.21 11.36
N LEU A 74 -6.02 0.05 11.50
CA LEU A 74 -6.92 1.15 11.90
C LEU A 74 -6.60 1.65 13.31
N GLU A 75 -6.46 0.74 14.27
CA GLU A 75 -6.11 1.06 15.66
C GLU A 75 -4.76 1.80 15.75
N SER A 76 -3.74 1.32 15.04
CA SER A 76 -2.39 1.91 15.04
C SER A 76 -2.32 3.30 14.40
N ASN A 77 -3.37 3.72 13.68
CA ASN A 77 -3.50 5.05 13.10
C ASN A 77 -4.52 5.93 13.84
N MET A 78 -5.01 5.49 15.01
CA MET A 78 -5.71 6.37 15.93
C MET A 78 -4.83 7.58 16.29
N GLY A 79 -5.44 8.76 16.38
CA GLY A 79 -4.71 10.01 16.57
C GLY A 79 -4.04 10.61 15.33
N LYS A 80 -3.73 9.82 14.28
CA LYS A 80 -3.19 10.36 13.02
C LYS A 80 -4.23 11.07 12.16
N THR A 81 -3.76 11.95 11.27
CA THR A 81 -4.55 12.64 10.25
C THR A 81 -4.98 11.68 9.14
N MET A 82 -6.02 12.05 8.40
CA MET A 82 -6.46 11.30 7.22
C MET A 82 -5.35 11.22 6.16
N LEU A 83 -4.56 12.28 5.99
CA LEU A 83 -3.47 12.31 5.01
C LEU A 83 -2.37 11.32 5.38
N GLU A 84 -1.95 11.27 6.64
CA GLU A 84 -0.97 10.29 7.12
C GLU A 84 -1.48 8.85 6.95
N PHE A 85 -2.76 8.61 7.25
CA PHE A 85 -3.36 7.28 7.04
C PHE A 85 -3.39 6.91 5.55
N GLN A 86 -3.81 7.83 4.70
CA GLN A 86 -3.86 7.58 3.25
C GLN A 86 -2.46 7.43 2.63
N GLU A 87 -1.45 8.13 3.15
CA GLU A 87 -0.06 7.93 2.77
C GLU A 87 0.41 6.51 3.11
N LEU A 88 0.12 6.04 4.34
CA LEU A 88 0.39 4.66 4.74
C LEU A 88 -0.31 3.65 3.83
N MET A 89 -1.60 3.87 3.51
CA MET A 89 -2.33 3.02 2.57
C MET A 89 -1.66 3.00 1.19
N THR A 90 -1.17 4.14 0.72
CA THR A 90 -0.46 4.26 -0.55
C THR A 90 0.85 3.47 -0.53
N ILE A 91 1.63 3.55 0.57
CA ILE A 91 2.84 2.74 0.76
C ILE A 91 2.51 1.25 0.65
N PHE A 92 1.47 0.78 1.36
CA PHE A 92 1.06 -0.63 1.29
C PHE A 92 0.61 -1.07 -0.11
N GLN A 93 -0.11 -0.22 -0.84
CA GLN A 93 -0.47 -0.49 -2.24
C GLN A 93 0.77 -0.60 -3.13
N LEU A 94 1.77 0.26 -2.94
CA LEU A 94 3.03 0.23 -3.69
C LEU A 94 3.87 -1.01 -3.36
N LEU A 95 3.99 -1.37 -2.08
CA LEU A 95 4.68 -2.59 -1.63
C LEU A 95 4.00 -3.87 -2.12
N HIS A 96 2.68 -3.83 -2.27
CA HIS A 96 1.94 -4.92 -2.90
C HIS A 96 2.29 -5.01 -4.40
N TRP A 97 2.23 -3.87 -5.09
CA TRP A 97 2.46 -3.76 -6.53
C TRP A 97 3.89 -4.13 -6.94
N ASN A 98 4.92 -3.66 -6.24
CA ASN A 98 6.31 -4.03 -6.54
C ASN A 98 6.67 -5.44 -6.04
N GLY A 99 5.79 -6.11 -5.29
CA GLY A 99 5.99 -7.47 -4.78
C GLY A 99 6.76 -7.57 -3.46
N SER A 100 7.17 -6.46 -2.84
CA SER A 100 7.87 -6.47 -1.55
C SER A 100 7.02 -7.10 -0.44
N LEU A 101 5.70 -6.90 -0.43
CA LEU A 101 4.82 -7.58 0.56
C LEU A 101 4.84 -9.10 0.41
N LYS A 102 4.96 -9.60 -0.83
CA LYS A 102 5.07 -11.05 -1.08
C LYS A 102 6.40 -11.57 -0.54
N ALA A 103 7.50 -10.88 -0.79
CA ALA A 103 8.81 -11.22 -0.26
C ALA A 103 8.84 -11.21 1.28
N LEU A 104 8.28 -10.17 1.91
CA LEU A 104 8.20 -10.06 3.38
C LEU A 104 7.38 -11.19 4.02
N ARG A 105 6.33 -11.65 3.34
CA ARG A 105 5.55 -12.81 3.80
C ARG A 105 6.36 -14.09 3.76
N GLU A 106 7.22 -14.25 2.75
CA GLU A 106 8.08 -15.43 2.60
C GLU A 106 9.24 -15.43 3.62
N THR A 107 9.68 -14.27 4.10
CA THR A 107 10.70 -14.10 5.15
C THR A 107 10.17 -14.24 6.58
N LYS A 108 8.96 -14.78 6.78
CA LYS A 108 8.29 -14.95 8.08
C LYS A 108 8.05 -13.65 8.88
N CYS A 109 8.03 -12.48 8.23
CA CYS A 109 7.61 -11.25 8.90
C CYS A 109 6.10 -11.28 9.15
N SER A 110 5.67 -10.98 10.37
CA SER A 110 4.24 -10.90 10.70
C SER A 110 3.61 -9.66 10.06
N ARG A 111 2.29 -9.70 9.83
CA ARG A 111 1.57 -8.54 9.29
C ARG A 111 1.67 -7.32 10.21
N GLN A 112 1.63 -7.53 11.52
CA GLN A 112 1.76 -6.47 12.52
C GLN A 112 3.14 -5.80 12.49
N GLU A 113 4.21 -6.57 12.38
CA GLU A 113 5.58 -6.02 12.28
C GLU A 113 5.74 -5.16 11.03
N VAL A 114 5.22 -5.64 9.90
CA VAL A 114 5.24 -4.88 8.64
C VAL A 114 4.44 -3.58 8.77
N ILE A 115 3.23 -3.62 9.36
CA ILE A 115 2.40 -2.43 9.63
C ILE A 115 3.13 -1.45 10.55
N SER A 116 3.69 -1.93 11.65
CA SER A 116 4.41 -1.10 12.62
C SER A 116 5.64 -0.44 12.01
N TYR A 117 6.40 -1.17 11.19
CA TYR A 117 7.58 -0.67 10.50
C TYR A 117 7.22 0.46 9.53
N TYR A 118 6.33 0.21 8.56
CA TYR A 118 5.99 1.20 7.55
C TYR A 118 5.15 2.38 8.08
N SER A 119 4.51 2.23 9.25
CA SER A 119 3.79 3.32 9.93
C SER A 119 4.69 4.47 10.41
N GLN A 120 6.01 4.25 10.45
CA GLN A 120 7.02 5.22 10.90
C GLN A 120 7.67 5.97 9.73
N TYR A 121 7.39 5.57 8.48
CA TYR A 121 7.98 6.17 7.28
C TYR A 121 6.93 6.95 6.50
N SER A 122 7.38 8.02 5.85
CA SER A 122 6.62 8.73 4.83
C SER A 122 7.00 8.23 3.44
N LEU A 123 6.15 8.52 2.45
CA LEU A 123 6.42 8.25 1.05
C LEU A 123 7.32 9.35 0.47
N ASP A 124 8.56 9.35 0.91
CA ASP A 124 9.58 10.33 0.57
C ASP A 124 10.47 9.89 -0.62
N GLU A 125 11.44 10.73 -0.97
CA GLU A 125 12.40 10.43 -2.05
C GLU A 125 13.22 9.16 -1.77
N LYS A 126 13.54 8.90 -0.51
CA LYS A 126 14.29 7.69 -0.12
C LYS A 126 13.45 6.45 -0.37
N MET A 127 12.18 6.43 0.05
CA MET A 127 11.27 5.31 -0.20
C MET A 127 11.08 5.06 -1.69
N ARG A 128 10.86 6.13 -2.49
CA ARG A 128 10.74 6.02 -3.96
C ARG A 128 12.01 5.45 -4.59
N SER A 129 13.18 5.88 -4.11
CA SER A 129 14.46 5.39 -4.62
C SER A 129 14.67 3.90 -4.34
N HIS A 130 14.29 3.40 -3.15
CA HIS A 130 14.34 1.96 -2.87
C HIS A 130 13.41 1.17 -3.79
N MET A 131 12.17 1.63 -3.98
CA MET A 131 11.23 0.98 -4.90
C MET A 131 11.70 1.05 -6.36
N ALA A 132 12.38 2.13 -6.76
CA ALA A 132 12.96 2.26 -8.08
C ALA A 132 14.08 1.22 -8.30
N LEU A 133 14.94 0.98 -7.30
CA LEU A 133 15.96 -0.07 -7.36
C LEU A 133 15.34 -1.46 -7.58
N ASP A 134 14.23 -1.79 -6.90
CA ASP A 134 13.52 -3.06 -7.13
C ASP A 134 13.10 -3.23 -8.59
N TRP A 135 12.60 -2.14 -9.22
CA TRP A 135 12.22 -2.15 -10.63
C TRP A 135 13.41 -2.22 -11.58
N ILE A 136 14.54 -1.60 -11.23
CA ILE A 136 15.80 -1.73 -12.00
C ILE A 136 16.30 -3.17 -11.97
N MET A 137 16.22 -3.85 -10.82
CA MET A 137 16.61 -5.26 -10.72
C MET A 137 15.72 -6.14 -11.59
N LYS A 138 14.41 -5.90 -11.62
CA LYS A 138 13.49 -6.61 -12.53
C LYS A 138 13.79 -6.35 -14.01
N GLU A 139 14.17 -5.13 -14.37
CA GLU A 139 14.58 -4.80 -15.74
C GLU A 139 15.84 -5.57 -16.17
N ARG A 140 16.78 -5.80 -15.24
CA ARG A 140 17.98 -6.62 -15.50
C ARG A 140 17.64 -8.09 -15.73
N GLU A 141 16.65 -8.63 -15.01
CA GLU A 141 16.18 -10.01 -15.17
C GLU A 141 15.31 -10.20 -16.42
N SER A 142 14.46 -9.22 -16.72
CA SER A 142 13.50 -9.25 -17.82
C SER A 142 13.48 -7.90 -18.55
N PRO A 143 14.39 -7.69 -19.51
CA PRO A 143 14.49 -6.44 -20.26
C PRO A 143 13.17 -6.02 -20.92
N GLY A 144 12.82 -4.75 -20.79
CA GLY A 144 11.61 -4.13 -21.29
C GLY A 144 10.45 -4.07 -20.29
N ILE A 145 10.52 -4.78 -19.16
CA ILE A 145 9.43 -4.83 -18.17
C ILE A 145 9.15 -3.46 -17.54
N LEU A 146 10.18 -2.67 -17.27
CA LEU A 146 10.04 -1.32 -16.71
C LEU A 146 9.33 -0.38 -17.68
N SER A 147 9.71 -0.41 -18.95
CA SER A 147 9.07 0.40 -20.00
C SER A 147 7.61 0.00 -20.23
N GLN A 148 7.31 -1.29 -20.12
CA GLN A 148 5.97 -1.83 -20.22
C GLN A 148 5.11 -1.41 -19.04
N GLU A 149 5.62 -1.56 -17.82
CA GLU A 149 4.93 -1.17 -16.59
C GLU A 149 4.65 0.33 -16.56
N LEU A 150 5.60 1.18 -16.98
CA LEU A 150 5.38 2.63 -17.06
C LEU A 150 4.23 2.97 -18.02
N ARG A 151 4.15 2.29 -19.16
CA ARG A 151 3.06 2.48 -20.12
C ARG A 151 1.71 2.10 -19.51
N MET A 152 1.66 1.01 -18.75
CA MET A 152 0.45 0.58 -18.04
C MET A 152 0.07 1.60 -16.94
N ALA A 153 1.03 2.02 -16.12
CA ALA A 153 0.80 3.01 -15.06
C ALA A 153 0.27 4.35 -15.60
N LEU A 154 0.76 4.82 -16.75
CA LEU A 154 0.27 6.03 -17.41
C LEU A 154 -1.16 5.87 -17.92
N ARG A 155 -1.51 4.70 -18.48
CA ARG A 155 -2.89 4.41 -18.91
C ARG A 155 -3.83 4.37 -17.70
N GLU A 156 -3.46 3.63 -16.66
CA GLU A 156 -4.25 3.51 -15.42
C GLU A 156 -4.47 4.87 -14.76
N LEU A 157 -3.44 5.72 -14.71
CA LEU A 157 -3.55 7.09 -14.19
C LEU A 157 -4.60 7.91 -14.96
N GLU A 158 -4.61 7.80 -16.28
CA GLU A 158 -5.56 8.54 -17.12
C GLU A 158 -7.00 7.99 -17.00
N GLU A 159 -7.15 6.67 -16.87
CA GLU A 159 -8.44 6.03 -16.62
C GLU A 159 -9.00 6.42 -15.25
N ALA A 160 -8.18 6.36 -14.20
CA ALA A 160 -8.52 6.79 -12.85
C ALA A 160 -8.91 8.28 -12.82
N ARG A 161 -8.17 9.13 -13.54
CA ARG A 161 -8.47 10.56 -13.67
C ARG A 161 -9.84 10.81 -14.31
N LYS A 162 -10.18 10.08 -15.38
CA LYS A 162 -11.50 10.17 -16.03
C LYS A 162 -12.62 9.65 -15.14
N ALA A 163 -12.35 8.64 -14.34
CA ALA A 163 -13.30 8.05 -13.40
C ALA A 163 -13.46 8.84 -12.09
N GLY A 164 -12.68 9.92 -11.89
CA GLY A 164 -12.73 10.70 -10.64
C GLY A 164 -12.22 9.92 -9.42
N GLN A 165 -11.34 8.94 -9.63
CA GLN A 165 -10.76 8.13 -8.57
C GLN A 165 -9.62 8.87 -7.85
N GLU A 166 -9.26 8.35 -6.67
CA GLU A 166 -8.03 8.72 -5.97
C GLU A 166 -6.80 8.52 -6.89
N LEU A 167 -5.92 9.53 -6.98
CA LEU A 167 -4.82 9.54 -7.95
C LEU A 167 -3.42 9.38 -7.34
N ARG A 168 -3.24 9.40 -6.01
CA ARG A 168 -1.90 9.33 -5.39
C ARG A 168 -1.21 8.04 -5.76
N PHE A 169 -1.86 6.89 -5.64
CA PHE A 169 -1.25 5.61 -5.98
C PHE A 169 -0.70 5.60 -7.42
N TYR A 170 -1.51 6.04 -8.39
CA TYR A 170 -1.12 6.08 -9.80
C TYR A 170 -0.01 7.10 -10.09
N LYS A 171 -0.04 8.26 -9.41
CA LYS A 171 1.04 9.26 -9.51
C LYS A 171 2.35 8.70 -8.96
N GLU A 172 2.31 8.04 -7.81
CA GLU A 172 3.50 7.45 -7.19
C GLU A 172 4.08 6.31 -8.03
N LYS A 173 3.24 5.43 -8.62
CA LYS A 173 3.70 4.44 -9.62
C LYS A 173 4.48 5.11 -10.75
N LYS A 174 3.91 6.16 -11.37
CA LYS A 174 4.56 6.89 -12.47
C LYS A 174 5.90 7.49 -12.02
N GLU A 175 5.95 8.16 -10.86
CA GLU A 175 7.17 8.79 -10.36
C GLU A 175 8.28 7.76 -10.06
N ILE A 176 7.95 6.63 -9.40
CA ILE A 176 8.91 5.55 -9.12
C ILE A 176 9.48 4.95 -10.41
N LEU A 177 8.64 4.66 -11.40
CA LEU A 177 9.08 4.08 -12.67
C LEU A 177 9.91 5.08 -13.50
N SER A 178 9.55 6.36 -13.47
CA SER A 178 10.30 7.42 -14.15
C SER A 178 11.67 7.65 -13.49
N LEU A 179 11.73 7.56 -12.17
CA LEU A 179 12.97 7.59 -11.40
C LEU A 179 13.87 6.41 -11.77
N ALA A 180 13.33 5.20 -11.81
CA ALA A 180 14.07 3.99 -12.22
C ALA A 180 14.68 4.12 -13.63
N LEU A 181 13.89 4.60 -14.61
CA LEU A 181 14.40 4.84 -15.97
C LEU A 181 15.51 5.89 -15.98
N THR A 182 15.32 7.00 -15.25
CA THR A 182 16.33 8.06 -15.18
C THR A 182 17.65 7.53 -14.63
N GLN A 183 17.60 6.68 -13.60
CA GLN A 183 18.79 6.06 -13.01
C GLN A 183 19.49 5.12 -14.01
N ILE A 184 18.74 4.33 -14.80
CA ILE A 184 19.32 3.46 -15.84
C ILE A 184 20.00 4.28 -16.93
N TYR A 185 19.39 5.37 -17.40
CA TYR A 185 19.98 6.19 -18.47
C TYR A 185 21.12 7.11 -17.99
N SER A 186 21.18 7.40 -16.69
CA SER A 186 22.25 8.22 -16.11
C SER A 186 23.52 7.40 -15.83
N ASP A 187 23.45 6.07 -15.85
CA ASP A 187 24.58 5.19 -15.58
C ASP A 187 24.77 4.13 -16.69
N PRO A 188 25.33 4.52 -17.86
CA PRO A 188 25.59 3.58 -18.95
C PRO A 188 26.74 2.58 -18.68
N ASP A 189 27.46 2.69 -17.55
CA ASP A 189 28.65 1.85 -17.24
C ASP A 189 28.41 0.81 -16.12
N ALA A 190 27.22 0.75 -15.52
CA ALA A 190 26.85 -0.25 -14.50
C ALA A 190 26.60 -1.68 -15.03
N SER A 191 27.04 -2.00 -16.27
CA SER A 191 27.12 -3.37 -16.79
C SER A 191 28.35 -4.15 -16.28
N SER A 192 29.09 -3.60 -15.31
CA SER A 192 30.19 -4.29 -14.65
C SER A 192 29.72 -4.85 -13.29
N PRO A 193 29.91 -6.14 -12.98
CA PRO A 193 29.58 -6.67 -11.67
C PRO A 193 30.68 -6.24 -10.69
N SER A 194 30.48 -5.13 -10.01
CA SER A 194 31.28 -4.79 -8.82
C SER A 194 30.48 -5.16 -7.58
N ASP A 195 31.04 -6.10 -6.83
CA ASP A 195 30.62 -6.57 -5.52
C ASP A 195 30.18 -5.42 -4.62
N ASP A 196 28.89 -5.36 -4.28
CA ASP A 196 28.41 -4.76 -3.03
C ASP A 196 27.13 -5.48 -2.59
N GLN A 197 27.28 -6.78 -2.36
CA GLN A 197 26.44 -7.52 -1.41
C GLN A 197 26.69 -6.95 -0.01
N LEU A 198 26.02 -5.86 0.40
CA LEU A 198 25.97 -5.47 1.81
C LEU A 198 24.87 -4.44 2.08
N SER A 199 23.62 -4.90 2.17
CA SER A 199 22.60 -4.26 3.04
C SER A 199 21.35 -5.10 3.34
N LEU A 200 21.28 -6.38 2.93
CA LEU A 200 20.29 -7.33 3.43
C LEU A 200 20.73 -8.08 4.71
N THR A 201 22.00 -7.93 5.11
CA THR A 201 22.58 -8.54 6.32
C THR A 201 22.40 -7.71 7.60
N ALA A 202 21.82 -6.50 7.53
CA ALA A 202 21.67 -5.65 8.71
C ALA A 202 20.40 -5.93 9.55
N LEU A 203 19.49 -6.79 9.08
CA LEU A 203 18.24 -7.12 9.79
C LEU A 203 18.14 -8.58 10.27
N CYS A 204 19.08 -9.45 9.90
CA CYS A 204 19.23 -10.78 10.51
C CYS A 204 20.59 -10.87 11.20
N GLY A 205 20.67 -10.34 12.43
CA GLY A 205 21.78 -10.61 13.32
C GLY A 205 21.85 -12.11 13.63
N TYR A 206 22.94 -12.75 13.20
CA TYR A 206 23.26 -14.12 13.58
C TYR A 206 23.85 -14.16 14.99
N HIS A 207 23.37 -15.14 15.74
CA HIS A 207 23.99 -15.67 16.95
C HIS A 207 25.09 -16.66 16.58
#